data_AF-A0A223V8F1-F1
#
_entry.id   AF-A0A223V8F1-F1
#
_cell.length_a   1.000
_cell.length_b   1.000
_cell.length_c   1.000
_cell.angle_alpha   90.00
_cell.angle_beta   90.00
_cell.angle_gamma   90.00
#
_symmetry.space_group_name_H-M   'P 1'
#
loop_
_entity.id
_entity.type
_entity.pdbx_description
1 polymer ?
#
loop_
_entity_poly.entity_id
_entity_poly.type
_entity_poly.pdbx_seq_one_letter_code
_entity_poly.pdbx_strand_id
1 'polypeptide(L)' 'MKISGNNIGEMLKEAREQKKLTQEQLAQKVGKKRAYITRIESEQGNKINLQTLREIVEKGLDGELNIDLDL' A
#
# COMPACT_ATOMS: atom_id res chain seq x y z
N MET A 1 -12.94 -3.30 -7.23
CA MET A 1 -11.94 -2.63 -8.09
C MET A 1 -10.86 -3.64 -8.44
N LYS A 2 -10.29 -3.61 -9.65
CA LYS A 2 -9.13 -4.45 -10.01
C LYS A 2 -7.89 -3.55 -10.09
N ILE A 3 -6.84 -3.92 -9.35
CA ILE A 3 -5.54 -3.24 -9.30
C ILE A 3 -4.52 -4.22 -9.88
N SER A 4 -3.67 -3.76 -10.79
CA SER A 4 -2.77 -4.62 -11.56
C SER A 4 -1.37 -4.01 -11.59
N GLY A 5 -0.68 -4.06 -10.46
CA GLY A 5 0.75 -3.70 -10.38
C GLY A 5 1.64 -4.92 -10.61
N ASN A 6 2.84 -4.72 -11.14
CA ASN A 6 3.81 -5.81 -11.30
C ASN A 6 4.40 -6.26 -9.95
N ASN A 7 4.21 -5.45 -8.91
CA ASN A 7 4.58 -5.76 -7.54
C ASN A 7 3.67 -5.04 -6.51
N ILE A 8 3.80 -5.42 -5.25
CA ILE A 8 2.97 -4.90 -4.14
C ILE A 8 3.12 -3.38 -3.98
N GLY A 9 4.32 -2.82 -4.17
CA GLY A 9 4.57 -1.39 -4.06
C GLY A 9 3.82 -0.59 -5.12
N GLU A 10 3.83 -1.05 -6.36
CA GLU A 10 3.04 -0.46 -7.45
C GLU A 10 1.54 -0.56 -7.19
N MET A 11 1.06 -1.71 -6.73
CA MET A 11 -0.36 -1.89 -6.38
C MET A 11 -0.82 -0.90 -5.32
N LEU A 12 -0.01 -0.66 -4.28
CA LEU A 12 -0.30 0.31 -3.24
C LEU A 12 -0.31 1.75 -3.77
N LYS A 13 0.64 2.07 -4.66
CA LYS A 13 0.70 3.39 -5.31
C LYS A 13 -0.55 3.66 -6.14
N GLU A 14 -0.97 2.69 -6.97
CA GLU A 14 -2.19 2.80 -7.78
C GLU A 14 -3.43 2.98 -6.90
N ALA A 15 -3.57 2.17 -5.85
CA ALA A 15 -4.68 2.29 -4.90
C ALA A 15 -4.73 3.68 -4.26
N ARG A 16 -3.57 4.21 -3.84
CA ARG A 16 -3.45 5.55 -3.26
C ARG A 16 -3.90 6.63 -4.24
N GLU A 17 -3.45 6.56 -5.49
CA GLU A 17 -3.76 7.54 -6.54
C GLU A 17 -5.23 7.51 -6.93
N GLN A 18 -5.84 6.33 -6.99
CA GLN A 18 -7.27 6.16 -7.22
C GLN A 18 -8.12 6.74 -6.09
N LYS A 19 -7.63 6.69 -4.84
CA LYS A 19 -8.22 7.38 -3.70
C LYS A 19 -7.89 8.88 -3.62
N LYS A 20 -7.15 9.41 -4.60
CA LYS A 20 -6.71 10.81 -4.67
C LYS A 20 -5.94 11.27 -3.43
N LEU A 21 -5.19 10.35 -2.83
CA LEU A 21 -4.34 10.63 -1.67
C LEU A 21 -2.91 10.95 -2.12
N THR A 22 -2.30 11.94 -1.48
CA THR A 22 -0.85 12.13 -1.54
C THR A 22 -0.13 11.12 -0.65
N GLN A 23 1.17 10.90 -0.88
CA GLN A 23 1.99 10.04 -0.01
C GLN A 23 1.99 10.52 1.46
N GLU A 24 1.93 11.84 1.68
CA GLU A 24 1.84 12.43 3.02
C GLU A 24 0.52 12.07 3.70
N GLN A 25 -0.60 12.21 2.97
CA GLN A 25 -1.92 11.91 3.51
C GLN A 25 -2.09 10.42 3.83
N LEU A 26 -1.57 9.53 2.96
CA LEU A 26 -1.56 8.09 3.27
C LEU A 26 -0.72 7.82 4.52
N ALA A 27 0.47 8.43 4.63
CA ALA A 27 1.35 8.28 5.79
C ALA A 27 0.65 8.72 7.09
N GLN A 28 -0.06 9.85 7.07
CA GLN A 28 -0.83 10.34 8.21
C GLN A 28 -1.92 9.36 8.62
N LYS A 29 -2.69 8.81 7.67
CA LYS A 29 -3.74 7.82 7.94
C LYS A 29 -3.19 6.55 8.63
N VAL A 30 -1.98 6.12 8.26
CA VAL A 30 -1.37 4.90 8.82
C VAL A 30 -0.40 5.17 9.99
N GLY A 31 -0.26 6.42 10.42
CA GLY A 31 0.65 6.80 11.51
C GLY A 31 2.13 6.57 11.18
N LYS A 32 2.56 6.81 9.94
CA LYS A 32 3.95 6.66 9.47
C LYS A 32 4.47 7.99 8.90
N LYS A 33 5.78 8.05 8.63
CA LYS A 33 6.41 9.17 7.93
C LYS A 33 6.19 9.04 6.41
N ARG A 34 6.03 10.15 5.68
CA ARG A 34 5.94 10.12 4.20
C ARG A 34 7.07 9.35 3.52
N ALA A 35 8.31 9.49 4.00
CA ALA A 35 9.46 8.76 3.45
C ALA A 35 9.28 7.23 3.52
N TYR A 36 8.52 6.73 4.49
CA TYR A 36 8.18 5.31 4.59
C TYR A 36 7.26 4.87 3.46
N ILE A 37 6.24 5.68 3.14
CA ILE A 37 5.33 5.44 2.00
C ILE A 37 6.11 5.51 0.68
N THR A 38 6.98 6.51 0.51
CA THR A 38 7.85 6.61 -0.68
C THR A 38 8.70 5.34 -0.85
N ARG A 39 9.29 4.81 0.23
CA ARG A 39 10.08 3.57 0.19
C ARG A 39 9.22 2.36 -0.19
N ILE A 40 7.99 2.27 0.29
CA ILE A 40 7.06 1.18 -0.01
C ILE A 40 6.57 1.23 -1.47
N GLU A 41 6.31 2.42 -1.99
CA GLU A 41 5.83 2.61 -3.37
C GLU A 41 6.95 2.58 -4.43
N SER A 42 8.20 2.38 -4.02
CA SER A 42 9.38 2.26 -4.90
C SER A 42 9.88 0.81 -4.97
N GLU A 43 10.88 0.51 -5.81
CA GLU A 43 11.42 -0.85 -6.01
C GLU A 43 11.92 -1.54 -4.73
N GLN A 44 12.20 -0.78 -3.66
CA GLN A 44 12.56 -1.30 -2.34
C GLN A 44 11.36 -1.83 -1.52
N GLY A 45 10.13 -1.61 -2.01
CA GLY A 45 8.87 -1.96 -1.38
C GLY A 45 8.55 -3.46 -1.32
N ASN A 46 9.23 -4.28 -2.13
CA ASN A 46 9.04 -5.74 -2.15
C ASN A 46 9.41 -6.45 -0.84
N LYS A 47 9.99 -5.73 0.12
CA LYS A 47 10.32 -6.22 1.48
C LYS A 47 9.34 -5.72 2.53
N ILE A 48 8.08 -5.49 2.17
CA ILE A 48 7.02 -5.18 3.12
C ILE A 48 6.55 -6.46 3.81
N ASN A 49 6.35 -6.43 5.13
CA ASN A 49 5.74 -7.55 5.84
C ASN A 49 4.20 -7.47 5.74
N LEU A 50 3.54 -8.62 5.91
CA LEU A 50 2.08 -8.73 5.80
C LEU A 50 1.33 -7.80 6.75
N GLN A 51 1.85 -7.61 7.98
CA GLN A 51 1.22 -6.71 8.95
C GLN A 51 1.18 -5.27 8.44
N THR A 52 2.30 -4.77 7.92
CA THR A 52 2.39 -3.41 7.37
C THR A 52 1.50 -3.29 6.13
N LEU A 53 1.51 -4.29 5.25
CA LEU A 53 0.66 -4.31 4.07
C LEU A 53 -0.82 -4.20 4.48
N ARG A 54 -1.25 -5.02 5.44
CA ARG A 54 -2.60 -4.97 6.01
C ARG A 54 -2.93 -3.59 6.57
N GLU A 55 -2.05 -3.01 7.39
CA GLU A 55 -2.29 -1.67 7.96
C GLU A 55 -2.47 -0.61 6.88
N ILE A 56 -1.67 -0.63 5.82
CA ILE A 56 -1.78 0.32 4.72
C ILE A 56 -3.08 0.14 3.96
N VAL A 57 -3.47 -1.11 3.67
CA VAL A 57 -4.70 -1.41 2.94
C VAL A 57 -5.94 -1.06 3.76
N GLU A 58 -6.02 -1.54 5.00
CA GLU A 58 -7.23 -1.41 5.82
C GLU A 58 -7.39 -0.03 6.43
N LYS A 59 -6.31 0.55 7.00
CA LYS A 59 -6.38 1.86 7.67
C LYS A 59 -6.06 3.02 6.73
N GLY A 60 -5.12 2.81 5.82
CA GLY A 60 -4.64 3.86 4.91
C GLY A 60 -5.53 4.03 3.69
N LEU A 61 -5.94 2.91 3.12
CA LEU A 61 -6.67 2.86 1.86
C LEU A 61 -8.12 2.43 2.05
N ASP A 62 -8.63 2.30 3.29
CA ASP A 62 -10.00 1.89 3.63
C ASP A 62 -10.49 0.73 2.72
N GLY A 63 -9.65 -0.30 2.58
CA GLY A 63 -9.86 -1.47 1.74
C GLY A 63 -9.71 -2.78 2.53
N GLU A 64 -9.76 -3.91 1.83
CA GLU A 64 -9.64 -5.23 2.42
C GLU A 64 -8.49 -5.99 1.74
N LEU A 65 -7.62 -6.63 2.54
CA LEU A 65 -6.51 -7.43 2.05
C LEU A 65 -6.92 -8.91 2.00
N ASN A 66 -7.12 -9.44 0.80
CA ASN A 66 -7.37 -10.86 0.55
C ASN A 66 -6.09 -11.53 0.01
N ILE A 67 -5.73 -12.68 0.57
CA ILE A 67 -4.56 -13.47 0.17
C ILE A 67 -5.04 -14.89 -0.13
N ASP A 68 -4.99 -15.26 -1.40
CA ASP A 68 -5.29 -16.61 -1.86
C ASP A 68 -3.97 -17.33 -2.18
N LEU A 69 -3.82 -18.54 -1.64
CA LEU A 69 -2.70 -19.43 -1.93
C LEU A 69 -3.28 -20.67 -2.60
N ASP A 70 -2.84 -20.92 -3.83
CA ASP A 70 -3.10 -22.17 -4.54
C ASP A 70 -1.81 -22.99 -4.49
N LEU A 71 -1.91 -24.24 -4.02
CA LEU A 71 -0.77 -25.12 -3.71
C LEU A 71 -0.73 -26.33 -4.65
#